data_AF-A0A6P0K3K0-F1
#
_entry.id   AF-A0A6P0K3K0-F1
#
_cell.length_a   1.000
_cell.length_b   1.000
_cell.length_c   1.000
_cell.angle_alpha   90.00
_cell.angle_beta   90.00
_cell.angle_gamma   90.00
#
_symmetry.space_group_name_H-M   'P 1'
#
loop_
_entity.id
_entity.type
_entity.pdbx_description
1 polymer ?
#
loop_
_entity_poly.entity_id
_entity_poly.type
_entity_poly.pdbx_seq_one_letter_code
_entity_poly.pdbx_strand_id
1 'polypeptide(L)'
;MTSSATVSTKTAQTSQQSILAFDGQDDYIDLGKKAAYKIAQTLTLEAWIYVTSQTQWASIIGNIFDTGATESGYSLLLDGSSGCYFTLKITSTGIQYLHSGANTINLNQWHHIAGTYDGQTMKLYIE
;
A
#
# COMPACT_ATOMS: atom_id res chain seq x y z
N MET A 1 6.36 36.24 -51.89
CA MET A 1 6.75 35.79 -50.54
C MET A 1 5.76 34.72 -50.12
N THR A 2 6.11 33.45 -50.29
CA THR A 2 5.27 32.32 -49.89
C THR A 2 5.65 31.91 -48.48
N SER A 3 4.78 32.17 -47.50
CA SER A 3 4.97 31.74 -46.11
C SER A 3 4.49 30.30 -45.97
N SER A 4 5.42 29.36 -45.73
CA SER A 4 5.12 28.00 -45.33
C SER A 4 4.82 27.97 -43.84
N ALA A 5 3.62 27.54 -43.44
CA ALA A 5 3.29 27.27 -42.04
C ALA A 5 3.67 25.83 -41.71
N THR A 6 4.62 25.65 -40.78
CA THR A 6 4.95 24.35 -40.21
C THR A 6 3.91 24.01 -39.13
N VAL A 7 3.16 22.94 -39.32
CA VAL A 7 2.32 22.36 -38.25
C VAL A 7 3.21 21.47 -37.40
N SER A 8 3.55 21.92 -36.19
CA SER A 8 4.13 21.04 -35.18
C SER A 8 3.00 20.27 -34.49
N THR A 9 2.76 19.03 -34.92
CA THR A 9 1.91 18.12 -34.16
C THR A 9 2.65 17.73 -32.88
N LYS A 10 2.22 18.27 -31.75
CA LYS A 10 2.61 17.78 -30.42
C LYS A 10 2.01 16.37 -30.30
N THR A 11 2.83 15.35 -30.50
CA THR A 11 2.46 13.97 -30.21
C THR A 11 2.06 13.90 -28.73
N ALA A 12 0.80 13.54 -28.47
CA ALA A 12 0.37 13.17 -27.14
C ALA A 12 1.15 11.92 -26.76
N GLN A 13 2.15 12.07 -25.90
CA GLN A 13 2.80 10.95 -25.25
C GLN A 13 1.76 10.34 -24.32
N THR A 14 1.02 9.33 -24.80
CA THR A 14 0.20 8.48 -23.93
C THR A 14 1.18 7.75 -23.03
N SER A 15 1.39 8.25 -21.81
CA SER A 15 2.09 7.49 -20.78
C SER A 15 1.28 6.22 -20.55
N GLN A 16 1.76 5.09 -21.06
CA GLN A 16 1.19 3.81 -20.72
C GLN A 16 1.43 3.63 -19.22
N GLN A 17 0.36 3.68 -18.42
CA GLN A 17 0.48 3.43 -16.98
C GLN A 17 0.93 1.98 -16.80
N SER A 18 2.16 1.80 -16.33
CA SER A 18 2.67 0.49 -15.97
C SER A 18 2.19 0.16 -14.56
N ILE A 19 1.52 -0.98 -14.43
CA ILE A 19 1.10 -1.53 -13.14
C ILE A 19 1.99 -2.70 -12.78
N LEU A 20 2.14 -2.94 -11.48
CA LEU A 20 2.67 -4.19 -10.96
C LEU A 20 1.48 -5.13 -10.72
N ALA A 21 1.57 -6.34 -11.26
CA ALA A 21 0.59 -7.39 -11.03
C ALA A 21 1.21 -8.45 -10.13
N PHE A 22 0.44 -8.91 -9.15
CA PHE A 22 0.84 -9.93 -8.19
C PHE A 22 -0.23 -11.02 -8.20
N ASP A 23 0.17 -12.28 -8.36
CA ASP A 23 -0.76 -13.40 -8.48
C ASP A 23 -1.26 -13.97 -7.13
N GLY A 24 -0.64 -13.53 -6.03
CA GLY A 24 -0.96 -13.96 -4.68
C GLY A 24 -0.22 -15.21 -4.20
N GLN A 25 0.74 -15.73 -4.98
CA GLN A 25 1.46 -16.96 -4.67
C GLN A 25 2.93 -16.70 -4.31
N ASP A 26 3.72 -16.11 -5.21
CA ASP A 26 5.16 -15.90 -5.02
C ASP A 26 5.70 -14.57 -5.55
N ASP A 27 4.85 -13.71 -6.11
CA ASP A 27 5.23 -12.38 -6.58
C ASP A 27 5.41 -11.39 -5.41
N TYR A 28 6.58 -10.74 -5.34
CA TYR A 28 6.83 -9.60 -4.45
C TYR A 28 7.99 -8.76 -4.96
N ILE A 29 8.08 -7.53 -4.44
CA ILE A 29 9.25 -6.67 -4.60
C ILE A 29 10.00 -6.64 -3.28
N ASP A 30 11.24 -7.13 -3.28
CA ASP A 30 12.14 -7.00 -2.13
C ASP A 30 13.02 -5.75 -2.26
N LEU A 31 12.86 -4.82 -1.32
CA LEU A 31 13.70 -3.62 -1.22
C LEU A 31 14.96 -3.83 -0.36
N GLY A 32 15.13 -5.05 0.17
CA GLY A 32 16.20 -5.47 1.06
C GLY A 32 16.05 -4.96 2.49
N LYS A 33 16.94 -5.42 3.37
CA LYS A 33 16.99 -5.01 4.77
C LYS A 33 17.80 -3.72 4.93
N LYS A 34 17.15 -2.62 5.29
CA LYS A 34 17.80 -1.32 5.53
C LYS A 34 17.36 -0.73 6.87
N ALA A 35 18.29 -0.09 7.57
CA ALA A 35 17.98 0.63 8.81
C ALA A 35 16.93 1.73 8.59
N ALA A 36 16.92 2.35 7.40
CA ALA A 36 15.93 3.37 7.02
C ALA A 36 14.47 2.87 7.01
N TYR A 37 14.23 1.56 6.92
CA TYR A 37 12.89 0.98 6.97
C TYR A 37 12.46 0.60 8.40
N LYS A 38 13.26 0.93 9.42
CA LYS A 38 12.87 0.80 10.83
C LYS A 38 12.35 2.15 11.30
N ILE A 39 11.03 2.32 11.25
CA ILE A 39 10.38 3.61 11.50
C ILE A 39 9.97 3.70 12.98
N ALA A 40 10.41 4.76 13.65
CA ALA A 40 10.35 4.86 15.12
C ALA A 40 9.38 5.91 15.67
N GLN A 41 8.90 6.86 14.87
CA GLN A 41 8.10 7.99 15.37
C GLN A 41 6.85 8.25 14.54
N THR A 42 6.99 8.47 13.24
CA THR A 42 5.87 8.78 12.33
C THR A 42 5.95 7.95 11.06
N LEU A 43 4.81 7.50 10.55
CA LEU A 43 4.74 6.63 9.39
C LEU A 43 3.59 7.07 8.47
N THR A 44 3.81 6.97 7.16
CA THR A 44 2.74 6.89 6.17
C THR A 44 3.08 5.80 5.18
N LEU A 45 2.15 4.87 4.97
CA LEU A 45 2.17 3.90 3.89
C LEU A 45 0.98 4.22 3.00
N GLU A 46 1.19 4.26 1.68
CA GLU A 46 0.10 4.48 0.74
C GLU A 46 0.32 3.72 -0.57
N ALA A 47 -0.78 3.31 -1.19
CA ALA A 47 -0.78 2.64 -2.49
C ALA A 47 -2.12 2.81 -3.20
N TRP A 48 -2.07 2.90 -4.53
CA TRP A 48 -3.21 2.54 -5.38
C TRP A 48 -3.23 1.01 -5.53
N ILE A 49 -4.37 0.40 -5.26
CA ILE A 49 -4.56 -1.06 -5.34
C ILE A 49 -5.76 -1.41 -6.21
N TYR A 50 -5.65 -2.54 -6.91
CA TYR A 50 -6.76 -3.17 -7.62
C TYR A 50 -6.85 -4.62 -7.14
N VAL A 51 -7.85 -4.92 -6.32
CA VAL A 51 -7.98 -6.22 -5.65
C VAL A 51 -8.98 -7.08 -6.41
N THR A 52 -8.53 -8.24 -6.91
CA THR A 52 -9.39 -9.22 -7.62
C THR A 52 -9.95 -10.29 -6.68
N SER A 53 -9.24 -10.58 -5.59
CA SER A 53 -9.66 -11.48 -4.52
C SER A 53 -9.10 -11.03 -3.17
N GLN A 54 -9.78 -11.42 -2.09
CA GLN A 54 -9.36 -11.13 -0.73
C GLN A 54 -8.67 -12.36 -0.14
N THR A 55 -7.44 -12.16 0.35
CA THR A 55 -6.67 -13.19 1.04
C THR A 55 -6.28 -12.65 2.39
N GLN A 56 -6.55 -13.42 3.44
CA GLN A 56 -6.25 -13.01 4.81
C GLN A 56 -4.73 -12.81 4.96
N TRP A 57 -4.33 -11.71 5.57
CA TRP A 57 -2.92 -11.38 5.84
C TRP A 57 -2.06 -11.10 4.60
N ALA A 58 -2.67 -10.90 3.42
CA ALA A 58 -1.94 -10.53 2.21
C ALA A 58 -1.41 -9.09 2.32
N SER A 59 -0.09 -8.95 2.52
CA SER A 59 0.57 -7.65 2.65
C SER A 59 0.66 -6.93 1.31
N ILE A 60 0.23 -5.67 1.29
CA ILE A 60 0.34 -4.74 0.16
C ILE A 60 1.69 -4.02 0.26
N ILE A 61 1.99 -3.45 1.43
CA ILE A 61 3.28 -2.87 1.78
C ILE A 61 3.59 -3.32 3.21
N GLY A 62 4.75 -3.92 3.45
CA GLY A 62 5.06 -4.43 4.77
C GLY A 62 6.55 -4.48 5.06
N ASN A 63 6.88 -4.21 6.32
CA ASN A 63 8.13 -4.59 6.95
C ASN A 63 7.77 -5.11 8.33
N ILE A 64 7.29 -6.34 8.39
CA ILE A 64 6.82 -6.98 9.61
C ILE A 64 7.78 -8.11 9.98
N PHE A 65 8.03 -8.23 11.28
CA PHE A 65 8.79 -9.33 11.84
C PHE A 65 7.86 -10.03 12.83
N ASP A 66 7.20 -11.09 12.38
CA ASP A 66 6.29 -11.88 13.19
C ASP A 66 6.99 -13.18 13.60
N THR A 67 7.40 -13.26 14.87
CA THR A 67 8.06 -14.43 15.46
C THR A 67 7.32 -14.98 16.67
N GLY A 68 6.10 -14.49 16.94
CA GLY A 68 5.32 -14.79 18.15
C GLY A 68 5.91 -14.23 19.45
N ALA A 69 7.18 -14.48 19.74
CA ALA A 69 7.86 -13.99 20.94
C ALA A 69 8.32 -12.52 20.81
N THR A 70 8.68 -12.09 19.60
CA THR A 70 9.16 -10.73 19.32
C THR A 70 8.57 -10.21 18.02
N GLU A 71 7.34 -9.72 18.10
CA GLU A 71 6.69 -9.06 16.96
C GLU A 71 7.17 -7.60 16.82
N SER A 72 7.48 -7.16 15.60
CA SER A 72 7.78 -5.75 15.31
C SER A 72 7.42 -5.36 13.89
N GLY A 73 7.44 -4.06 13.62
CA GLY A 73 7.30 -3.53 12.26
C GLY A 73 5.94 -2.92 11.98
N TYR A 74 5.59 -2.89 10.70
CA TYR A 74 4.38 -2.25 10.18
C TYR A 74 3.92 -2.90 8.88
N SER A 75 2.64 -2.80 8.55
CA SER A 75 2.09 -3.25 7.26
C SER A 75 0.75 -2.59 6.93
N LEU A 76 0.51 -2.40 5.63
CA LEU A 76 -0.83 -2.34 5.04
C LEU A 76 -1.12 -3.70 4.40
N LEU A 77 -2.24 -4.31 4.77
CA LEU A 77 -2.59 -5.66 4.32
C LEU A 77 -4.10 -5.85 4.17
N LEU A 78 -4.50 -6.81 3.35
CA LEU A 78 -5.89 -7.22 3.19
C LEU A 78 -6.38 -8.01 4.41
N ASP A 79 -7.67 -7.87 4.73
CA ASP A 79 -8.28 -8.54 5.88
C ASP A 79 -8.81 -9.95 5.56
N GLY A 80 -8.82 -10.34 4.28
CA GLY A 80 -9.36 -11.61 3.80
C GLY A 80 -10.87 -11.65 3.68
N SER A 81 -11.54 -10.51 3.82
CA SER A 81 -12.99 -10.37 3.71
C SER A 81 -13.40 -9.27 2.73
N SER A 82 -13.39 -8.01 3.15
CA SER A 82 -13.90 -6.86 2.39
C SER A 82 -13.25 -5.54 2.83
N GLY A 83 -12.12 -5.61 3.52
CA GLY A 83 -11.41 -4.47 4.06
C GLY A 83 -9.91 -4.67 4.07
N CYS A 84 -9.22 -3.85 4.87
CA CYS A 84 -7.79 -3.92 5.08
C CYS A 84 -7.44 -3.56 6.52
N TYR A 85 -6.19 -3.86 6.90
CA TYR A 85 -5.59 -3.43 8.14
C TYR A 85 -4.42 -2.48 7.87
N PHE A 86 -4.30 -1.47 8.71
CA PHE A 86 -3.03 -0.80 8.97
C PHE A 86 -2.48 -1.27 10.32
N THR A 87 -1.26 -1.78 10.32
CA THR A 87 -0.64 -2.37 11.50
C THR A 87 0.68 -1.72 11.83
N LEU A 88 0.95 -1.58 13.14
CA LEU A 88 2.30 -1.29 13.62
C LEU A 88 2.54 -1.75 15.06
N LYS A 89 3.81 -2.00 15.37
CA LYS A 89 4.29 -2.20 16.74
C LYS A 89 4.54 -0.85 17.41
N ILE A 90 3.59 -0.38 18.22
CA ILE A 90 3.74 0.86 19.01
C ILE A 90 4.14 0.54 20.45
N THR A 91 3.59 -0.52 21.03
CA THR A 91 3.70 -0.84 22.45
C THR A 91 4.54 -2.09 22.68
N SER A 92 4.92 -2.32 23.93
CA SER A 92 5.55 -3.58 24.35
C SER A 92 4.61 -4.80 24.25
N THR A 93 3.29 -4.58 24.19
CA THR A 93 2.28 -5.62 24.38
C THR A 93 1.80 -6.32 23.11
N GLY A 94 2.15 -5.85 21.90
CA GLY A 94 1.74 -6.53 20.66
C GLY A 94 1.64 -5.59 19.46
N ILE A 95 1.50 -6.15 18.26
CA ILE A 95 1.12 -5.38 17.07
C ILE A 95 -0.28 -4.79 17.27
N GLN A 96 -0.44 -3.52 16.92
CA GLN A 96 -1.74 -2.86 16.86
C GLN A 96 -2.34 -3.00 15.47
N TYR A 97 -3.64 -3.22 15.40
CA TYR A 97 -4.38 -3.41 14.15
C TYR A 97 -5.50 -2.38 14.06
N LEU A 98 -5.44 -1.50 13.07
CA LEU A 98 -6.55 -0.62 12.71
C LEU A 98 -7.26 -1.21 11.50
N HIS A 99 -8.49 -1.69 11.70
CA HIS A 99 -9.35 -2.22 10.64
C HIS A 99 -10.09 -1.10 9.93
N SER A 100 -10.20 -1.18 8.62
CA SER A 100 -11.01 -0.24 7.84
C SER A 100 -12.52 -0.43 8.01
N GLY A 101 -12.96 -1.60 8.49
CA GLY A 101 -14.36 -2.00 8.51
C GLY A 101 -14.77 -2.74 7.23
N ALA A 102 -15.95 -3.37 7.30
CA ALA A 102 -16.49 -4.18 6.20
C ALA A 102 -16.87 -3.33 4.98
N ASN A 103 -16.78 -3.94 3.79
CA ASN A 103 -17.17 -3.36 2.49
C ASN A 103 -16.45 -2.05 2.15
N THR A 104 -15.19 -1.91 2.60
CA THR A 104 -14.36 -0.75 2.29
C THR A 104 -13.44 -1.00 1.10
N ILE A 105 -13.06 -2.25 0.83
CA ILE A 105 -12.29 -2.66 -0.34
C ILE A 105 -13.18 -3.53 -1.24
N ASN A 106 -13.85 -2.89 -2.20
CA ASN A 106 -14.63 -3.57 -3.23
C ASN A 106 -13.72 -4.17 -4.30
N LEU A 107 -14.04 -5.39 -4.75
CA LEU A 107 -13.25 -6.09 -5.76
C LEU A 107 -13.39 -5.44 -7.13
N ASN A 108 -12.36 -5.63 -7.97
CA ASN A 108 -12.35 -5.27 -9.38
C ASN A 108 -12.53 -3.76 -9.65
N GLN A 109 -12.06 -2.93 -8.74
CA GLN A 109 -11.95 -1.49 -8.92
C GLN A 109 -10.70 -0.97 -8.21
N TRP A 110 -10.20 0.18 -8.66
CA TRP A 110 -9.10 0.86 -8.01
C TRP A 110 -9.57 1.50 -6.71
N HIS A 111 -8.73 1.39 -5.69
CA HIS A 111 -8.81 2.18 -4.47
C HIS A 111 -7.45 2.80 -4.19
N HIS A 112 -7.41 4.01 -3.63
CA HIS A 112 -6.20 4.47 -2.95
C HIS A 112 -6.38 4.26 -1.46
N ILE A 113 -5.36 3.67 -0.84
CA ILE A 113 -5.35 3.40 0.60
C ILE A 113 -4.16 4.08 1.23
N ALA A 114 -4.35 4.66 2.42
CA ALA A 114 -3.26 5.26 3.18
C ALA A 114 -3.41 5.00 4.68
N GLY A 115 -2.37 4.40 5.27
CA GLY A 115 -2.22 4.24 6.72
C GLY A 115 -1.22 5.26 7.25
N THR A 116 -1.64 6.07 8.23
CA THR A 116 -0.79 7.12 8.82
C THR A 116 -0.67 6.97 10.33
N TYR A 117 0.50 7.29 10.87
CA TYR A 117 0.76 7.38 12.29
C TYR A 117 1.60 8.63 12.57
N ASP A 118 1.11 9.51 13.44
CA ASP A 118 1.75 10.79 13.79
C ASP A 118 2.54 10.74 15.11
N GLY A 119 2.79 9.54 15.64
CA GLY A 119 3.38 9.33 16.96
C GLY A 119 2.36 9.22 18.09
N GLN A 120 1.07 9.47 17.82
CA GLN A 120 0.00 9.37 18.80
C GLN A 120 -1.22 8.61 18.27
N THR A 121 -1.62 8.88 17.03
CA THR A 121 -2.88 8.41 16.46
C THR A 121 -2.63 7.65 15.16
N MET A 122 -3.23 6.48 15.03
CA MET A 122 -3.33 5.75 13.77
C MET A 122 -4.56 6.22 13.00
N LYS A 123 -4.41 6.45 11.70
CA LYS A 123 -5.55 6.70 10.79
C LYS A 123 -5.41 5.85 9.54
N LEU A 124 -6.54 5.43 8.99
CA LEU A 124 -6.64 4.67 7.76
C LEU A 124 -7.65 5.37 6.85
N TYR A 125 -7.24 5.63 5.62
CA TYR A 125 -8.00 6.31 4.57
C TYR A 125 -8.17 5.38 3.38
N ILE A 126 -9.34 5.43 2.75
CA ILE A 126 -9.70 4.65 1.55
C ILE A 126 -10.54 5.55 0.64
N GLU A 127 -10.20 5.65 -0.63
CA GLU A 127 -10.98 6.31 -1.70
C GLU A 127 -11.21 5.40 -2.90
#